data_AF-A0A7C7KM09-F1
#
_entry.id   AF-A0A7C7KM09-F1
#
_cell.length_a   1.000
_cell.length_b   1.000
_cell.length_c   1.000
_cell.angle_alpha   90.00
_cell.angle_beta   90.00
_cell.angle_gamma   90.00
#
_symmetry.space_group_name_H-M   'P 1'
#
loop_
_entity.id
_entity.type
_entity.pdbx_description
1 polymer ?
#
loop_
_entity_poly.entity_id
_entity_poly.type
_entity_poly.pdbx_seq_one_letter_code
_entity_poly.pdbx_strand_id
1 'polypeptide(L)'
;MQGSSYLVVLLLLSGSLAGCTSSVTEPETTLGCTYPDALNFNESAVTDDGSCEYPELQEEIQGCTYEGATNYDEAATVDDGSCEYPPDPVPGCTNPSALNFNATADTDDGFCRYIHPHVLMVLLDGWR
;
A
#
# COMPACT_ATOMS: atom_id res chain seq x y z
N MET A 1 -89.76 -1.81 -32.21
CA MET A 1 -90.92 -1.07 -31.69
C MET A 1 -90.49 -0.42 -30.39
N GLN A 2 -90.58 0.93 -30.34
CA GLN A 2 -90.41 1.86 -29.20
C GLN A 2 -89.13 1.72 -28.33
N GLY A 3 -88.20 2.67 -28.23
CA GLY A 3 -88.28 4.11 -28.39
C GLY A 3 -88.66 4.78 -27.06
N SER A 4 -87.67 5.28 -26.31
CA SER A 4 -87.82 6.57 -25.62
C SER A 4 -86.45 7.13 -25.22
N SER A 5 -86.31 8.42 -25.47
CA SER A 5 -85.10 9.21 -25.44
C SER A 5 -85.23 10.30 -24.36
N TYR A 6 -84.08 10.77 -23.85
CA TYR A 6 -83.86 11.98 -23.05
C TYR A 6 -84.39 11.99 -21.60
N LEU A 7 -83.47 12.06 -20.62
CA LEU A 7 -83.19 13.31 -19.90
C LEU A 7 -81.94 13.17 -19.02
N VAL A 8 -80.97 14.05 -19.25
CA VAL A 8 -79.87 14.33 -18.34
C VAL A 8 -80.45 14.93 -17.06
N VAL A 9 -80.23 14.28 -15.91
CA VAL A 9 -80.37 14.91 -14.59
C VAL A 9 -79.07 14.66 -13.83
N LEU A 10 -78.13 15.58 -14.00
CA LEU A 10 -77.07 15.84 -13.01
C LEU A 10 -77.76 16.26 -11.70
N LEU A 11 -77.50 15.58 -10.59
CA LEU A 11 -77.49 16.16 -9.24
C LEU A 11 -76.78 15.21 -8.25
N LEU A 12 -75.52 15.56 -8.02
CA LEU A 12 -74.65 15.30 -6.88
C LEU A 12 -75.39 14.88 -5.60
N LEU A 13 -74.99 13.75 -5.00
CA LEU A 13 -75.01 13.54 -3.54
C LEU A 13 -74.04 12.42 -3.17
N SER A 14 -72.86 12.87 -2.73
CA SER A 14 -72.09 12.30 -1.61
C SER A 14 -72.00 10.77 -1.52
N GLY A 15 -71.04 10.22 -2.25
CA GLY A 15 -70.37 9.00 -1.82
C GLY A 15 -68.89 9.29 -1.92
N SER A 16 -68.32 9.87 -0.87
CA SER A 16 -66.87 9.96 -0.72
C SER A 16 -66.31 8.57 -1.00
N LEU A 17 -65.67 8.37 -2.15
CA LEU A 17 -64.59 7.41 -2.21
C LEU A 17 -63.60 7.98 -1.22
N ALA A 18 -63.73 7.53 0.03
CA ALA A 18 -62.64 7.54 0.97
C ALA A 18 -61.54 6.81 0.23
N GLY A 19 -60.68 7.58 -0.43
CA GLY A 19 -59.36 7.12 -0.71
C GLY A 19 -58.87 6.60 0.62
N CYS A 20 -58.58 5.31 0.68
CA CYS A 20 -57.56 4.86 1.59
C CYS A 20 -56.22 5.40 1.04
N THR A 21 -56.08 6.72 0.96
CA THR A 21 -54.81 7.32 1.34
C THR A 21 -54.84 7.22 2.86
N SER A 22 -54.66 5.99 3.36
CA SER A 22 -53.77 5.85 4.49
C SER A 22 -52.52 6.56 3.99
N SER A 23 -52.39 7.84 4.36
CA SER A 23 -51.11 8.27 4.85
C SER A 23 -50.82 7.28 5.97
N VAL A 24 -50.27 6.12 5.59
CA VAL A 24 -49.15 5.61 6.33
C VAL A 24 -48.22 6.80 6.23
N THR A 25 -48.28 7.66 7.24
CA THR A 25 -47.09 8.37 7.68
C THR A 25 -46.14 7.21 7.98
N GLU A 26 -45.51 6.70 6.93
CA GLU A 26 -44.25 6.01 7.06
C GLU A 26 -43.46 6.98 7.93
N PRO A 27 -43.01 6.56 9.13
CA PRO A 27 -42.16 7.44 9.92
C PRO A 27 -41.08 7.90 8.95
N GLU A 28 -40.85 9.21 8.85
CA GLU A 28 -39.78 9.77 8.02
C GLU A 28 -38.48 9.09 8.48
N THR A 29 -38.14 7.99 7.82
CA THR A 29 -36.93 7.26 8.09
C THR A 29 -35.86 8.05 7.39
N THR A 30 -35.06 8.75 8.17
CA THR A 30 -33.85 9.40 7.71
C THR A 30 -32.96 8.34 7.08
N LEU A 31 -32.79 8.46 5.76
CA LEU A 31 -31.94 7.62 4.94
C LEU A 31 -30.51 8.19 4.94
N GLY A 32 -29.52 7.30 4.96
CA GLY A 32 -28.11 7.65 4.88
C GLY A 32 -27.23 6.53 5.41
N CYS A 33 -25.91 6.66 5.30
CA CYS A 33 -25.01 5.65 5.81
C CYS A 33 -25.11 5.51 7.33
N THR A 34 -25.42 4.30 7.81
CA THR A 34 -25.60 4.02 9.25
C THR A 34 -24.35 3.44 9.94
N TYR A 35 -23.27 3.24 9.18
CA TYR A 35 -22.03 2.65 9.67
C TYR A 35 -21.04 3.74 10.11
N PRO A 36 -20.58 3.76 11.38
CA PRO A 36 -19.72 4.81 11.90
C PRO A 36 -18.30 4.83 11.29
N ASP A 37 -17.88 3.73 10.69
CA ASP A 37 -16.56 3.62 10.04
C ASP A 37 -16.57 4.15 8.58
N ALA A 38 -17.73 4.56 8.07
CA ALA A 38 -17.85 5.14 6.74
C ALA A 38 -17.52 6.65 6.73
N LEU A 39 -16.92 7.12 5.64
CA LEU A 39 -16.56 8.53 5.43
C LEU A 39 -17.77 9.46 5.39
N ASN A 40 -18.93 8.93 5.00
CA ASN A 40 -20.20 9.65 4.89
C ASN A 40 -21.23 9.16 5.92
N PHE A 41 -20.78 8.68 7.09
CA PHE A 41 -21.65 8.31 8.20
C PHE A 41 -22.63 9.45 8.56
N ASN A 42 -23.91 9.11 8.69
CA ASN A 42 -24.96 10.03 9.09
C ASN A 42 -25.57 9.58 10.43
N GLU A 43 -25.23 10.28 11.52
CA GLU A 43 -25.73 9.97 12.86
C GLU A 43 -27.25 10.08 13.02
N SER A 44 -27.89 10.84 12.13
CA SER A 44 -29.35 11.01 12.13
C SER A 44 -30.04 9.94 11.29
N ALA A 45 -29.33 9.17 10.47
CA ALA A 45 -29.91 8.11 9.65
C ALA A 45 -30.29 6.90 10.52
N VAL A 46 -31.54 6.45 10.37
CA VAL A 46 -32.04 5.23 11.03
C VAL A 46 -32.18 4.05 10.07
N THR A 47 -32.07 4.33 8.76
CA THR A 47 -32.15 3.33 7.70
C THR A 47 -30.98 3.54 6.74
N ASP A 48 -30.20 2.47 6.54
CA ASP A 48 -29.10 2.48 5.56
C ASP A 48 -29.66 2.56 4.13
N ASP A 49 -29.13 3.50 3.35
CA ASP A 49 -29.53 3.70 1.95
C ASP A 49 -28.55 3.07 0.94
N GLY A 50 -27.56 2.32 1.43
CA GLY A 50 -26.52 1.71 0.62
C GLY A 50 -25.52 2.71 0.02
N SER A 51 -25.52 3.98 0.47
CA SER A 51 -24.61 5.01 -0.04
C SER A 51 -23.25 5.09 0.67
N CYS A 52 -22.97 4.20 1.64
CA CYS A 52 -21.74 4.26 2.44
C CYS A 52 -20.46 4.29 1.59
N GLU A 53 -19.62 5.29 1.86
CA GLU A 53 -18.29 5.46 1.28
C GLU A 53 -17.23 5.04 2.30
N TYR A 54 -16.27 4.23 1.88
CA TYR A 54 -15.16 3.81 2.72
C TYR A 54 -13.85 4.35 2.14
N PRO A 55 -12.82 4.59 2.97
CA PRO A 55 -11.51 4.95 2.44
C PRO A 55 -10.99 3.84 1.54
N GLU A 56 -10.52 4.23 0.36
CA GLU A 56 -9.81 3.33 -0.56
C GLU A 56 -8.59 2.75 0.18
N LEU A 57 -8.46 1.42 0.19
CA LEU A 57 -7.27 0.76 0.72
C LEU A 57 -6.09 1.21 -0.14
N GLN A 58 -5.10 1.84 0.47
CA GLN A 58 -3.86 2.17 -0.23
C GLN A 58 -3.24 0.87 -0.76
N GLU A 59 -2.98 0.83 -2.06
CA GLU A 59 -2.29 -0.32 -2.65
C GLU A 59 -0.89 -0.42 -2.05
N GLU A 60 -0.62 -1.54 -1.39
CA GLU A 60 0.72 -1.90 -0.95
C GLU A 60 1.52 -2.32 -2.19
N ILE A 61 2.56 -1.57 -2.52
CA ILE A 61 3.48 -1.90 -3.61
C ILE A 61 4.58 -2.75 -3.00
N GLN A 62 4.63 -4.01 -3.40
CA GLN A 62 5.63 -4.98 -2.95
C GLN A 62 6.95 -4.77 -3.70
N GLY A 63 8.06 -4.72 -2.96
CA GLY A 63 9.40 -4.66 -3.50
C GLY A 63 10.44 -4.38 -2.41
N CYS A 64 11.71 -4.28 -2.78
CA CYS A 64 12.76 -4.00 -1.80
C CYS A 64 12.74 -2.55 -1.32
N THR A 65 12.56 -2.32 -0.01
CA THR A 65 12.44 -0.98 0.58
C THR A 65 13.77 -0.43 1.14
N TYR A 66 14.88 -1.16 1.01
CA TYR A 66 16.17 -0.78 1.57
C TYR A 66 17.11 -0.17 0.52
N GLU A 67 17.46 1.11 0.68
CA GLU A 67 18.35 1.85 -0.26
C GLU A 67 19.75 1.21 -0.46
N GLY A 68 20.20 0.37 0.47
CA GLY A 68 21.48 -0.35 0.37
C GLY A 68 21.44 -1.60 -0.51
N ALA A 69 20.25 -2.01 -0.98
CA ALA A 69 20.08 -3.17 -1.85
C ALA A 69 20.31 -2.81 -3.33
N THR A 70 20.81 -3.77 -4.11
CA THR A 70 21.02 -3.60 -5.56
C THR A 70 19.72 -3.52 -6.35
N ASN A 71 18.61 -3.94 -5.76
CA ASN A 71 17.27 -3.94 -6.33
C ASN A 71 16.28 -3.07 -5.52
N TYR A 72 16.78 -2.03 -4.82
CA TYR A 72 15.92 -1.05 -4.16
C TYR A 72 14.87 -0.47 -5.11
N ASP A 73 13.61 -0.45 -4.66
CA ASP A 73 12.46 0.11 -5.37
C ASP A 73 11.88 1.28 -4.57
N GLU A 74 12.01 2.49 -5.10
CA GLU A 74 11.51 3.71 -4.47
C GLU A 74 9.97 3.79 -4.42
N ALA A 75 9.28 3.00 -5.26
CA ALA A 75 7.83 2.90 -5.26
C ALA A 75 7.32 1.85 -4.27
N ALA A 76 8.17 0.94 -3.79
CA ALA A 76 7.77 -0.09 -2.84
C ALA A 76 7.39 0.53 -1.49
N THR A 77 6.20 0.19 -1.01
CA THR A 77 5.69 0.62 0.31
C THR A 77 5.78 -0.50 1.35
N VAL A 78 5.96 -1.74 0.90
CA VAL A 78 6.10 -2.93 1.76
C VAL A 78 7.25 -3.78 1.26
N ASP A 79 8.16 -4.14 2.18
CA ASP A 79 9.24 -5.09 1.90
C ASP A 79 8.68 -6.49 1.64
N ASP A 80 8.96 -7.03 0.46
CA ASP A 80 8.56 -8.38 0.06
C ASP A 80 9.66 -9.43 0.35
N GLY A 81 10.79 -9.00 0.93
CA GLY A 81 11.93 -9.86 1.22
C GLY A 81 12.76 -10.22 -0.02
N SER A 82 12.56 -9.54 -1.15
CA SER A 82 13.32 -9.75 -2.38
C SER A 82 14.67 -9.05 -2.41
N CYS A 83 15.03 -8.27 -1.39
CA CYS A 83 16.26 -7.47 -1.39
C CYS A 83 17.53 -8.29 -1.64
N GLU A 84 18.29 -7.86 -2.65
CA GLU A 84 19.60 -8.37 -3.00
C GLU A 84 20.67 -7.37 -2.57
N TYR A 85 21.75 -7.84 -1.96
CA TYR A 85 22.84 -6.99 -1.50
C TYR A 85 24.11 -7.28 -2.30
N PRO A 86 25.00 -6.27 -2.45
CA PRO A 86 26.31 -6.51 -3.04
C PRO A 86 27.06 -7.59 -2.25
N PRO A 87 27.96 -8.35 -2.90
CA PRO A 87 28.74 -9.37 -2.23
C PRO A 87 29.58 -8.77 -1.09
N ASP A 88 29.82 -9.57 -0.05
CA ASP A 88 30.70 -9.17 1.04
C ASP A 88 32.09 -8.84 0.50
N PRO A 89 32.73 -7.77 1.00
CA PRO A 89 34.09 -7.45 0.63
C PRO A 89 35.03 -8.60 0.99
N VAL A 90 35.98 -8.89 0.11
CA VAL A 90 37.03 -9.88 0.34
C VAL A 90 38.25 -9.17 0.96
N PRO A 91 38.52 -9.34 2.27
CA PRO A 91 39.66 -8.71 2.91
C PRO A 91 40.98 -9.39 2.51
N GLY A 92 42.02 -8.58 2.33
CA GLY A 92 43.39 -9.04 2.13
C GLY A 92 44.28 -7.94 1.58
N CYS A 93 45.59 -8.18 1.53
CA CYS A 93 46.50 -7.18 1.00
C CYS A 93 46.24 -6.91 -0.50
N THR A 94 45.81 -5.69 -0.83
CA THR A 94 45.49 -5.27 -2.21
C THR A 94 46.68 -4.70 -2.97
N ASN A 95 47.83 -4.52 -2.31
CA ASN A 95 49.03 -3.97 -2.95
C ASN A 95 49.84 -5.05 -3.69
N PRO A 96 50.00 -4.98 -5.03
CA PRO A 96 50.74 -5.98 -5.81
C PRO A 96 52.25 -6.03 -5.50
N SER A 97 52.80 -5.01 -4.83
CA SER A 97 54.21 -4.99 -4.39
C SER A 97 54.44 -5.69 -3.04
N ALA A 98 53.38 -6.13 -2.36
CA ALA A 98 53.49 -6.83 -1.08
C ALA A 98 53.77 -8.33 -1.27
N LEU A 99 54.44 -8.93 -0.29
CA LEU A 99 54.76 -10.36 -0.25
C LEU A 99 53.54 -11.26 -0.10
N ASN A 100 52.46 -10.74 0.48
CA ASN A 100 51.20 -11.43 0.72
C ASN A 100 50.04 -10.81 -0.09
N PHE A 101 50.33 -10.24 -1.27
CA PHE A 101 49.31 -9.74 -2.18
C PHE A 101 48.24 -10.82 -2.46
N ASN A 102 46.97 -10.45 -2.30
CA ASN A 102 45.83 -11.29 -2.64
C ASN A 102 45.07 -10.68 -3.82
N ALA A 103 45.16 -11.33 -4.98
CA ALA A 103 44.48 -10.86 -6.20
C ALA A 103 42.95 -10.95 -6.16
N THR A 104 42.38 -11.67 -5.20
CA THR A 104 40.92 -11.74 -5.00
C THR A 104 40.43 -10.76 -3.93
N ALA A 105 41.33 -10.07 -3.23
CA ALA A 105 40.93 -9.09 -2.22
C ALA A 105 40.48 -7.78 -2.91
N ASP A 106 39.32 -7.28 -2.49
CA ASP A 106 38.78 -5.98 -2.93
C ASP A 106 38.94 -4.89 -1.85
N THR A 107 39.31 -5.30 -0.63
CA THR A 107 39.40 -4.44 0.53
C THR A 107 40.71 -4.73 1.28
N ASP A 108 41.53 -3.70 1.49
CA ASP A 108 42.79 -3.86 2.22
C ASP A 108 42.52 -4.17 3.70
N ASP A 109 43.11 -5.25 4.19
CA ASP A 109 43.00 -5.66 5.60
C ASP A 109 44.03 -4.94 6.50
N GLY A 110 44.95 -4.16 5.92
CA GLY A 110 45.99 -3.44 6.65
C GLY A 110 47.17 -4.31 7.08
N PHE A 111 47.23 -5.58 6.66
CA PHE A 111 48.27 -6.55 7.02
C PHE A 111 49.25 -6.86 5.88
N CYS A 112 49.41 -5.95 4.91
CA CYS A 112 50.43 -6.08 3.86
C CYS A 112 51.86 -6.19 4.43
N ARG A 113 52.60 -7.20 3.97
CA ARG A 113 54.00 -7.47 4.34
C ARG A 113 54.90 -7.03 3.20
N TYR A 114 55.82 -6.12 3.50
CA TYR A 114 56.81 -5.66 2.54
C TYR A 114 58.20 -6.13 2.96
N ILE A 115 59.07 -6.32 1.97
CA ILE A 115 60.51 -6.42 2.24
C ILE A 115 60.98 -5.08 2.81
N HIS A 116 61.28 -5.06 4.10
CA HIS A 116 61.98 -3.92 4.66
C HIS A 116 63.44 -3.95 4.18
N PRO A 117 63.99 -2.83 3.67
CA PRO A 117 65.37 -2.79 3.18
C PRO A 117 66.41 -3.17 4.25
N HIS A 118 66.03 -3.17 5.53
CA HIS A 118 66.87 -3.63 6.64
C HIS A 118 66.92 -5.16 6.83
N VAL A 119 66.00 -5.94 6.24
CA VAL A 119 66.02 -7.42 6.31
C VAL A 119 66.93 -8.01 5.22
N LEU A 120 67.16 -7.25 4.14
CA LEU A 120 68.08 -7.64 3.05
C LEU A 120 69.54 -7.67 3.53
N MET A 121 69.94 -6.80 4.47
CA MET A 121 71.33 -6.79 4.97
C MET A 121 71.65 -7.98 5.88
N VAL A 122 70.68 -8.53 6.62
CA VAL A 122 70.93 -9.66 7.54
C VAL A 122 71.16 -10.99 6.79
N LEU A 123 70.64 -11.13 5.56
CA LEU A 123 70.82 -12.33 4.73
C LEU A 123 72.02 -12.24 3.78
N LEU A 124 72.53 -11.03 3.50
CA LEU A 124 73.72 -10.84 2.67
C LEU A 124 75.00 -10.66 3.51
N ASP A 125 74.90 -10.19 4.75
CA ASP A 125 76.04 -10.02 5.66
C ASP A 125 76.17 -11.22 6.60
N GLY A 126 76.34 -12.41 6.01
CA GLY A 126 76.45 -13.70 6.70
C GLY A 126 77.10 -13.58 8.08
N TRP A 127 76.34 -13.94 9.11
CA TRP A 127 76.77 -13.99 10.51
C TRP A 127 78.19 -14.54 10.62
N ARG A 128 79.12 -13.69 11.05
CA ARG A 128 80.43 -14.07 11.59
C ARG A 128 80.67 -13.32 12.88
#